data_AF-A0A815PVV7-F1
#
_entry.id   AF-A0A815PVV7-F1
#
_cell.length_a   1.000
_cell.length_b   1.000
_cell.length_c   1.000
_cell.angle_alpha   90.00
_cell.angle_beta   90.00
_cell.angle_gamma   90.00
#
_symmetry.space_group_name_H-M   'P 1'
#
loop_
_entity.id
_entity.type
_entity.pdbx_description
1 polymer ?
#
loop_
_entity_poly.entity_id
_entity_poly.type
_entity_poly.pdbx_seq_one_letter_code
_entity_poly.pdbx_strand_id
1 'polypeptide(L)'
;LPSTLCTSASTSGFLYSNQFIYSPTNRHYAAGMLNNQFGVYVAYGYNNVTSTSIWTAGQSSTPTGAYFVAQADRNLVVYTSNGAPIWSPLINNGGVGAPFCLAIQDSGNLVWTNSTNTLIWQSGSSG
;
A
#
# COMPACT_ATOMS: atom_id res chain seq x y z
N LEU A 1 -9.70 -10.18 -8.06
CA LEU A 1 -8.73 -9.67 -7.07
C LEU A 1 -8.76 -8.15 -7.13
N PRO A 2 -8.63 -7.45 -5.99
CA PRO A 2 -8.86 -6.01 -5.91
C PRO A 2 -7.76 -5.22 -6.64
N SER A 3 -8.14 -4.10 -7.26
CA SER A 3 -7.23 -3.11 -7.84
C SER A 3 -6.87 -1.99 -6.86
N THR A 4 -7.62 -1.86 -5.76
CA THR A 4 -7.47 -0.78 -4.79
C THR A 4 -7.72 -1.24 -3.35
N LEU A 5 -7.13 -0.51 -2.41
CA LEU A 5 -7.45 -0.56 -0.98
C LEU A 5 -8.01 0.80 -0.57
N CYS A 6 -9.29 0.88 -0.23
CA CYS A 6 -9.95 2.13 0.10
C CYS A 6 -10.32 2.24 1.58
N THR A 7 -10.29 3.46 2.10
CA THR A 7 -10.80 3.86 3.42
C THR A 7 -11.89 4.92 3.23
N SER A 8 -12.87 4.93 4.12
CA SER A 8 -13.84 6.01 4.23
C SER A 8 -13.55 6.83 5.49
N ALA A 9 -14.31 7.91 5.71
CA ALA A 9 -14.14 8.73 6.92
C ALA A 9 -14.36 7.96 8.23
N SER A 10 -14.96 6.77 8.19
CA SER A 10 -15.27 5.95 9.37
C SER A 10 -14.71 4.53 9.32
N THR A 11 -14.10 4.10 8.21
CA THR A 11 -13.75 2.68 8.01
C THR A 11 -12.38 2.55 7.37
N SER A 12 -11.44 1.96 8.11
CA SER A 12 -10.09 1.66 7.64
C SER A 12 -10.04 0.43 6.72
N GLY A 13 -9.15 0.45 5.74
CA GLY A 13 -8.79 -0.69 4.90
C GLY A 13 -7.51 -1.36 5.40
N PHE A 14 -7.41 -2.68 5.27
CA PHE A 14 -6.26 -3.47 5.72
C PHE A 14 -5.67 -4.32 4.60
N LEU A 15 -4.33 -4.44 4.57
CA LEU A 15 -3.61 -5.48 3.86
C LEU A 15 -2.79 -6.29 4.87
N TYR A 16 -3.11 -7.57 4.95
CA TYR A 16 -2.37 -8.57 5.70
C TYR A 16 -1.40 -9.33 4.81
N SER A 17 -0.58 -10.17 5.44
CA SER A 17 0.36 -11.06 4.75
C SER A 17 -0.30 -11.81 3.59
N ASN A 18 0.39 -11.84 2.45
CA ASN A 18 -0.05 -12.39 1.17
C ASN A 18 -1.28 -11.73 0.54
N GLN A 19 -1.65 -10.51 0.95
CA GLN A 19 -2.67 -9.72 0.27
C GLN A 19 -2.04 -8.63 -0.59
N PHE A 20 -2.58 -8.48 -1.80
CA PHE A 20 -2.06 -7.58 -2.83
C PHE A 20 -3.20 -6.85 -3.55
N ILE A 21 -2.91 -5.63 -3.97
CA ILE A 21 -3.61 -4.89 -5.01
C ILE A 21 -2.81 -4.98 -6.31
N TYR A 22 -3.50 -5.02 -7.45
CA TYR A 22 -2.88 -5.27 -8.75
C TYR A 22 -3.09 -4.13 -9.72
N SER A 23 -2.11 -3.93 -10.60
CA SER A 23 -2.21 -2.91 -11.65
C SER A 23 -3.35 -3.28 -12.61
N PRO A 24 -4.13 -2.29 -13.09
CA PRO A 24 -5.35 -2.57 -13.86
C PRO A 24 -5.10 -3.36 -15.15
N THR A 25 -4.02 -3.05 -15.87
CA THR A 25 -3.71 -3.63 -17.18
C THR A 25 -2.72 -4.78 -17.02
N ASN A 26 -3.15 -5.98 -17.42
CA ASN A 26 -2.34 -7.21 -17.43
C ASN A 26 -1.71 -7.62 -16.09
N ARG A 27 -1.91 -6.84 -15.01
CA ARG A 27 -1.39 -7.07 -13.65
C ARG A 27 0.12 -7.24 -13.60
N HIS A 28 0.83 -6.42 -14.36
CA HIS A 28 2.28 -6.43 -14.39
C HIS A 28 2.88 -6.01 -13.04
N TYR A 29 2.20 -5.13 -12.31
CA TYR A 29 2.61 -4.73 -10.97
C TYR A 29 1.62 -5.18 -9.91
N ALA A 30 2.15 -5.47 -8.73
CA ALA A 30 1.37 -5.69 -7.52
C ALA A 30 1.94 -4.86 -6.39
N ALA A 31 1.06 -4.34 -5.53
CA ALA A 31 1.45 -3.75 -4.26
C ALA A 31 0.83 -4.54 -3.10
N GLY A 32 1.60 -4.91 -2.08
CA GLY A 32 1.05 -5.70 -0.98
C GLY A 32 2.06 -6.13 0.06
N MET A 33 1.58 -6.93 1.02
CA MET A 33 2.39 -7.47 2.11
C MET A 33 2.87 -8.87 1.72
N LEU A 34 4.18 -9.06 1.64
CA LEU A 34 4.77 -10.39 1.44
C LEU A 34 4.91 -11.12 2.79
N ASN A 35 4.78 -12.45 2.77
CA ASN A 35 5.11 -13.28 3.93
C ASN A 35 6.57 -13.04 4.38
N ASN A 36 6.77 -12.92 5.69
CA ASN A 36 8.09 -12.77 6.33
C ASN A 36 8.93 -11.59 5.82
N GLN A 37 8.26 -10.56 5.30
CA GLN A 37 8.86 -9.39 4.65
C GLN A 37 8.26 -8.12 5.26
N PHE A 38 9.02 -7.03 5.24
CA PHE A 38 8.71 -5.80 5.97
C PHE A 38 7.92 -4.82 5.09
N GLY A 39 6.68 -4.59 5.49
CA GLY A 39 5.82 -3.54 4.94
C GLY A 39 5.33 -3.75 3.52
N VAL A 40 4.95 -2.65 2.86
CA VAL A 40 4.28 -2.69 1.55
C VAL A 40 5.33 -2.71 0.45
N TYR A 41 5.27 -3.74 -0.37
CA TYR A 41 6.13 -3.92 -1.54
C TYR A 41 5.39 -3.48 -2.78
N VAL A 42 6.09 -2.82 -3.70
CA VAL A 42 5.69 -2.77 -5.10
C VAL A 42 6.62 -3.69 -5.87
N ALA A 43 6.04 -4.62 -6.64
CA ALA A 43 6.81 -5.64 -7.35
C ALA A 43 6.29 -5.80 -8.79
N TYR A 44 7.21 -6.08 -9.72
CA TYR A 44 6.91 -6.39 -11.12
C TYR A 44 6.91 -7.91 -11.38
N GLY A 45 5.93 -8.40 -12.14
CA GLY A 45 5.90 -9.78 -12.65
C GLY A 45 5.41 -10.84 -11.65
N TYR A 46 4.44 -10.49 -10.78
CA TYR A 46 3.99 -11.28 -9.61
C TYR A 46 3.47 -12.73 -9.89
N ASN A 47 3.51 -13.23 -11.14
CA ASN A 47 3.10 -14.60 -11.47
C ASN A 47 4.25 -15.58 -11.72
N ASN A 48 5.52 -15.15 -11.67
CA ASN A 48 6.69 -16.05 -11.76
C ASN A 48 7.72 -15.67 -10.69
N VAL A 49 7.62 -16.36 -9.56
CA VAL A 49 8.60 -16.57 -8.48
C VAL A 49 9.83 -15.65 -8.53
N THR A 50 9.87 -14.63 -7.66
CA THR A 50 10.97 -13.65 -7.39
C THR A 50 10.89 -12.26 -8.03
N SER A 51 9.68 -11.71 -8.19
CA SER A 51 9.46 -10.31 -8.59
C SER A 51 10.32 -9.30 -7.82
N THR A 52 11.23 -8.66 -8.55
CA THR A 52 12.08 -7.56 -8.09
C THR A 52 11.23 -6.53 -7.35
N SER A 53 11.48 -6.36 -6.04
CA SER A 53 10.92 -5.23 -5.31
C SER A 53 11.48 -3.96 -5.94
N ILE A 54 10.60 -3.12 -6.49
CA ILE A 54 10.97 -1.82 -7.04
C ILE A 54 10.79 -0.70 -6.01
N TRP A 55 10.06 -0.97 -4.93
CA TRP A 55 9.89 -0.07 -3.79
C TRP A 55 9.38 -0.80 -2.55
N THR A 56 9.75 -0.31 -1.36
CA THR A 56 9.28 -0.86 -0.07
C THR A 56 9.07 0.24 0.96
N ALA A 57 7.93 0.20 1.67
CA ALA A 57 7.68 1.00 2.87
C ALA A 57 8.06 0.24 4.14
N GLY A 58 8.75 0.88 5.10
CA GLY A 58 9.04 0.31 6.42
C GLY A 58 10.13 -0.76 6.42
N GLN A 59 11.37 -0.37 6.76
CA GLN A 59 12.48 -1.29 6.96
C GLN A 59 12.73 -1.43 8.48
N SER A 60 12.23 -2.49 9.10
CA SER A 60 12.44 -2.81 10.53
C SER A 60 12.84 -4.28 10.70
N SER A 61 13.23 -4.70 11.91
CA SER A 61 13.83 -6.01 12.20
C SER A 61 12.88 -7.09 12.74
N THR A 62 11.54 -6.93 12.68
CA THR A 62 10.58 -7.93 13.21
C THR A 62 9.68 -8.59 12.15
N PRO A 63 9.92 -9.86 11.76
CA PRO A 63 9.55 -10.39 10.45
C PRO A 63 8.10 -10.89 10.31
N THR A 64 7.34 -11.09 11.39
CA THR A 64 6.10 -11.86 11.33
C THR A 64 4.86 -11.07 11.76
N GLY A 65 3.84 -11.10 10.89
CA GLY A 65 2.51 -10.58 11.16
C GLY A 65 2.36 -9.07 11.09
N ALA A 66 3.30 -8.38 10.43
CA ALA A 66 3.10 -6.97 10.09
C ALA A 66 1.87 -6.82 9.15
N TYR A 67 1.21 -5.68 9.24
CA TYR A 67 0.05 -5.36 8.41
C TYR A 67 0.06 -3.89 8.03
N PHE A 68 -0.53 -3.60 6.88
CA PHE A 68 -0.67 -2.24 6.37
C PHE A 68 -2.11 -1.77 6.51
N VAL A 69 -2.28 -0.50 6.90
CA VAL A 69 -3.58 0.11 7.15
C VAL A 69 -3.69 1.41 6.37
N ALA A 70 -4.74 1.52 5.58
CA ALA A 70 -5.31 2.77 5.13
C ALA A 70 -6.32 3.24 6.18
N GLN A 71 -5.89 4.14 7.06
CA GLN A 71 -6.66 4.51 8.26
C GLN A 71 -7.79 5.49 7.93
N ALA A 72 -8.88 5.46 8.73
CA ALA A 72 -10.00 6.38 8.59
C ALA A 72 -9.61 7.85 8.84
N ASP A 73 -8.54 8.09 9.61
CA ASP A 73 -7.96 9.41 9.85
C ASP A 73 -7.15 9.96 8.66
N ARG A 74 -7.08 9.19 7.56
CA ARG A 74 -6.43 9.51 6.28
C ARG A 74 -4.92 9.34 6.29
N ASN A 75 -4.41 8.54 7.22
CA ASN A 75 -3.02 8.12 7.24
C ASN A 75 -2.81 6.74 6.60
N LEU A 76 -1.58 6.48 6.16
CA LEU A 76 -1.13 5.17 5.71
C LEU A 76 -0.09 4.66 6.71
N VAL A 77 -0.30 3.50 7.31
CA VAL A 77 0.58 3.02 8.37
C VAL A 77 0.89 1.54 8.20
N VAL A 78 2.17 1.19 8.34
CA VAL A 78 2.57 -0.21 8.58
C VAL A 78 2.73 -0.40 10.08
N TYR A 79 2.06 -1.41 10.60
CA TYR A 79 2.15 -1.84 11.99
C TYR A 79 2.88 -3.18 12.10
N THR A 80 3.58 -3.39 13.21
CA THR A 80 4.00 -4.74 13.64
C THR A 80 2.78 -5.57 14.05
N SER A 81 2.96 -6.87 14.20
CA SER A 81 1.94 -7.78 14.75
C SER A 81 1.43 -7.40 16.14
N ASN A 82 2.24 -6.67 16.92
CA ASN A 82 1.86 -6.18 18.25
C ASN A 82 1.21 -4.79 18.22
N GLY A 83 0.93 -4.23 17.03
CA GLY A 83 0.27 -2.93 16.88
C GLY A 83 1.21 -1.72 17.06
N ALA A 84 2.54 -1.91 16.99
CA ALA A 84 3.47 -0.79 17.01
C ALA A 84 3.65 -0.21 15.59
N PRO A 85 3.48 1.10 15.36
CA PRO A 85 3.68 1.69 14.04
C PRO A 85 5.17 1.71 13.69
N ILE A 86 5.52 1.24 12.49
CA ILE A 86 6.92 1.17 12.02
C ILE A 86 7.18 2.01 10.77
N TRP A 87 6.12 2.44 10.09
CA TRP A 87 6.22 3.36 8.96
C TRP A 87 4.91 4.10 8.75
N SER A 88 5.00 5.38 8.41
CA SER A 88 3.92 6.16 7.83
C SER A 88 4.52 7.24 6.93
N PRO A 89 3.96 7.52 5.75
CA PRO A 89 4.35 8.70 5.00
C PRO A 89 3.78 9.91 5.77
N LEU A 90 4.60 10.92 6.05
CA LEU A 90 4.18 12.13 6.76
C LEU A 90 3.19 12.96 5.90
N ILE A 91 1.95 12.50 5.77
CA ILE A 91 0.93 13.14 4.94
C ILE A 91 0.35 14.33 5.72
N ASN A 92 0.82 15.53 5.42
CA ASN A 92 0.29 16.76 6.00
C ASN A 92 -1.18 16.94 5.58
N ASN A 93 -2.10 16.94 6.56
CA ASN A 93 -3.56 17.14 6.44
C ASN A 93 -4.39 16.05 5.72
N GLY A 94 -3.80 14.90 5.31
CA GLY A 94 -4.54 13.72 4.85
C GLY A 94 -5.41 13.86 3.58
N GLY A 95 -5.52 15.06 3.01
CA GLY A 95 -6.49 15.40 1.95
C GLY A 95 -7.94 15.51 2.45
N VAL A 96 -8.82 16.09 1.62
CA VAL A 96 -10.28 16.13 1.84
C VAL A 96 -11.01 15.36 0.74
N GLY A 97 -12.21 14.84 1.02
CA GLY A 97 -13.03 14.12 0.06
C GLY A 97 -12.84 12.59 0.10
N ALA A 98 -13.39 11.94 1.15
CA ALA A 98 -13.44 10.49 1.20
C ALA A 98 -14.37 9.90 0.10
N PRO A 99 -14.19 8.64 -0.34
CA PRO A 99 -13.18 7.69 0.12
C PRO A 99 -11.78 8.05 -0.38
N PHE A 100 -10.78 7.57 0.35
CA PHE A 100 -9.38 7.62 -0.07
C PHE A 100 -8.95 6.22 -0.48
N CYS A 101 -8.24 6.10 -1.59
CA CYS A 101 -7.89 4.81 -2.16
C CYS A 101 -6.41 4.71 -2.48
N LEU A 102 -5.81 3.60 -2.08
CA LEU A 102 -4.48 3.18 -2.47
C LEU A 102 -4.62 2.32 -3.72
N ALA A 103 -3.91 2.68 -4.78
CA ALA A 103 -3.95 1.97 -6.06
C ALA A 103 -2.53 1.84 -6.63
N ILE A 104 -2.21 0.69 -7.21
CA ILE A 104 -0.98 0.55 -8.00
C ILE A 104 -1.31 0.84 -9.46
N GLN A 105 -0.60 1.78 -10.07
CA GLN A 105 -0.76 2.13 -11.48
C GLN A 105 -0.01 1.15 -12.38
N ASP A 106 -0.34 1.13 -13.67
CA ASP A 106 0.36 0.30 -14.67
C ASP A 106 1.81 0.74 -14.94
N SER A 107 2.21 1.91 -14.43
CA SER A 107 3.61 2.35 -14.39
C SER A 107 4.41 1.75 -13.23
N GLY A 108 3.75 1.05 -12.28
CA GLY A 108 4.37 0.65 -11.02
C GLY A 108 4.40 1.75 -9.96
N ASN A 109 3.69 2.86 -10.15
CA ASN A 109 3.56 3.90 -9.14
C ASN A 109 2.39 3.61 -8.19
N LEU A 110 2.67 3.51 -6.89
CA LEU A 110 1.66 3.30 -5.86
C LEU A 110 1.14 4.66 -5.40
N VAL A 111 -0.14 4.92 -5.63
CA VAL A 111 -0.75 6.23 -5.39
C VAL A 111 -1.84 6.15 -4.34
N TRP A 112 -1.93 7.21 -3.55
CA TRP A 112 -2.98 7.48 -2.58
C TRP A 112 -3.77 8.70 -3.05
N THR A 113 -5.05 8.50 -3.38
CA THR A 113 -5.92 9.53 -3.94
C THR A 113 -7.22 9.66 -3.15
N ASN A 114 -7.90 10.79 -3.29
CA ASN A 114 -9.25 11.02 -2.74
C ASN A 114 -10.35 10.69 -3.76
N SER A 115 -11.61 10.98 -3.41
CA SER A 115 -12.80 10.74 -4.24
C SER A 115 -12.81 11.48 -5.58
N THR A 116 -12.02 12.55 -5.72
CA THR A 116 -11.87 13.35 -6.95
C THR A 116 -10.61 13.00 -7.73
N ASN A 117 -9.94 11.89 -7.40
CA ASN A 117 -8.64 11.48 -7.95
C ASN A 117 -7.51 12.48 -7.72
N THR A 118 -7.65 13.38 -6.73
CA THR A 118 -6.56 14.25 -6.31
C THR A 118 -5.47 13.41 -5.64
N LEU A 119 -4.24 13.56 -6.12
CA LEU A 119 -3.07 12.89 -5.55
C LEU A 119 -2.73 13.48 -4.18
N ILE A 120 -2.65 12.61 -3.18
CA ILE A 120 -2.27 12.97 -1.80
C ILE A 120 -0.86 12.49 -1.49
N TRP A 121 -0.53 11.26 -1.91
CA TRP A 121 0.80 10.69 -1.74
C TRP A 121 1.09 9.68 -2.86
N GLN A 122 2.37 9.49 -3.16
CA GLN A 122 2.84 8.45 -4.08
C GLN A 122 4.18 7.87 -3.63
N SER A 123 4.45 6.61 -3.97
CA SER A 123 5.73 5.95 -3.71
C SER A 123 6.88 6.56 -4.51
N GLY A 124 6.58 7.20 -5.65
CA GLY A 124 7.58 7.71 -6.59
C GLY A 124 8.30 6.60 -7.36
N SER A 125 7.80 5.37 -7.26
CA SER A 125 8.33 4.23 -8.02
C SER A 125 7.78 4.21 -9.44
N SER A 126 8.61 3.82 -10.38
CA SER A 126 8.23 3.50 -11.75
C SER A 126 9.16 2.41 -12.24
N GLY A 127 8.64 1.45 -13.00
CA GLY A 127 9.41 0.35 -13.59
C GLY A 127 9.36 0.31 -15.10
#